data_AF-A0A915CLJ0-F1
#
_entry.id   AF-A0A915CLJ0-F1
#
_cell.length_a   1.000
_cell.length_b   1.000
_cell.length_c   1.000
_cell.angle_alpha   90.00
_cell.angle_beta   90.00
_cell.angle_gamma   90.00
#
_symmetry.space_group_name_H-M   'P 1'
#
loop_
_entity.id
_entity.type
_entity.pdbx_description
1 polymer ?
#
loop_
_entity_poly.entity_id
_entity_poly.type
_entity_poly.pdbx_seq_one_letter_code
_entity_poly.pdbx_strand_id
1 'polypeptide(L)'
;MCLFARQSLLQHKGLNFGLVLQNDEEHQKTDDDKIDLVVPFMTLLQVFFYLAWIKVGEEMLNPLGGGESDFEINYIIDRNLSFAMLMADSFAGKFPKQLPDTLLPLHSKAVENIYAGSVSMIRDCEIRTARSAA
;
A
#
# COMPACT_ATOMS: atom_id res chain seq x y z
N MET A 1 -15.21 14.67 -9.34
CA MET A 1 -15.33 16.10 -9.71
C MET A 1 -16.73 16.49 -10.20
N CYS A 2 -17.40 15.71 -11.06
CA CYS A 2 -18.71 16.09 -11.64
C CYS A 2 -19.94 15.99 -10.70
N LEU A 3 -19.84 15.38 -9.52
CA LEU A 3 -20.98 15.26 -8.59
C LEU A 3 -21.31 16.57 -7.86
N PHE A 4 -20.32 17.44 -7.61
CA PHE A 4 -20.57 18.73 -6.95
C PHE A 4 -21.20 19.78 -7.88
N ALA A 5 -20.96 19.71 -9.19
CA ALA A 5 -21.58 20.62 -10.15
C ALA A 5 -23.11 20.41 -10.28
N ARG A 6 -23.61 19.20 -9.98
CA ARG A 6 -25.06 18.94 -9.88
C ARG A 6 -25.66 19.41 -8.54
N GLN A 7 -24.87 19.49 -7.47
CA GLN A 7 -25.34 19.90 -6.16
C GLN A 7 -25.60 21.42 -6.06
N SER A 8 -24.87 22.25 -6.80
CA SER A 8 -25.08 23.71 -6.81
C SER A 8 -26.40 24.17 -7.46
N LEU A 9 -27.05 23.36 -8.30
CA LEU A 9 -28.35 23.71 -8.88
C LEU A 9 -29.54 23.50 -7.92
N LEU A 10 -29.31 22.87 -6.76
CA LEU A 10 -30.30 22.69 -5.70
C LEU A 10 -30.08 23.60 -4.48
N GLN A 11 -29.04 24.44 -4.48
CA GLN A 11 -28.73 25.35 -3.37
C GLN A 11 -29.65 26.57 -3.24
N HIS A 12 -30.65 26.76 -4.11
CA HIS A 12 -31.64 27.82 -3.89
C HIS A 12 -32.71 27.45 -2.83
N LYS A 13 -32.57 26.31 -2.15
CA LYS A 13 -33.40 25.97 -0.99
C LYS A 13 -32.52 25.62 0.21
N GLY A 14 -32.29 26.63 1.04
CA GLY A 14 -32.21 26.51 2.50
C GLY A 14 -31.15 25.56 3.04
N LEU A 15 -29.98 26.12 3.33
CA LEU A 15 -29.00 25.55 4.27
C LEU A 15 -29.64 25.47 5.67
N ASN A 16 -30.26 24.35 6.02
CA ASN A 16 -30.54 24.00 7.41
C ASN A 16 -29.49 22.97 7.86
N PHE A 17 -28.29 23.46 8.16
CA PHE A 17 -27.31 22.72 8.95
C PHE A 17 -27.72 22.87 10.43
N GLY A 18 -28.88 22.32 10.77
CA GLY A 18 -29.43 22.31 12.11
C GLY A 18 -29.69 20.88 12.51
N LEU A 19 -29.01 20.42 13.56
CA LEU A 19 -29.49 19.31 14.39
C LEU A 19 -30.85 19.73 14.95
N VAL A 20 -31.92 19.53 14.19
CA VAL A 20 -33.29 19.72 14.64
C VAL A 20 -33.81 18.34 15.01
N LEU A 21 -33.80 18.05 16.31
CA LEU A 21 -34.69 17.04 16.89
C LEU A 21 -36.11 17.57 16.76
N GLN A 22 -36.77 17.29 15.64
CA GLN A 22 -38.20 17.52 15.49
C GLN A 22 -38.90 16.20 15.88
N ASN A 23 -39.38 16.13 17.12
CA ASN A 23 -40.41 15.16 17.49
C ASN A 23 -41.76 15.63 16.91
N ASP A 24 -42.44 14.66 16.30
CA ASP A 24 -43.89 14.48 16.08
C ASP A 24 -44.74 15.67 15.58
N GLU A 25 -45.31 15.52 14.37
CA GLU A 25 -46.76 15.28 14.15
C GLU A 25 -47.08 15.28 12.62
N GLU A 26 -47.91 14.31 12.24
CA GLU A 26 -48.50 13.87 10.95
C GLU A 26 -48.43 14.74 9.67
N HIS A 27 -48.08 14.10 8.53
CA HIS A 27 -49.06 13.89 7.45
C HIS A 27 -48.64 12.78 6.45
N GLN A 28 -49.56 11.85 6.24
CA GLN A 28 -49.49 10.69 5.36
C GLN A 28 -49.44 11.10 3.88
N LYS A 29 -48.37 10.75 3.15
CA LYS A 29 -48.40 10.71 1.68
C LYS A 29 -47.56 9.56 1.14
N THR A 30 -48.26 8.64 0.49
CA THR A 30 -47.76 7.55 -0.33
C THR A 30 -46.90 8.11 -1.46
N ASP A 31 -45.61 7.81 -1.42
CA ASP A 31 -44.69 7.70 -2.57
C ASP A 31 -43.57 6.75 -2.07
N ASP A 32 -43.49 5.56 -2.66
CA ASP A 32 -42.35 4.66 -2.51
C ASP A 32 -41.03 5.43 -2.72
N ASP A 33 -40.00 5.10 -1.94
CA ASP A 33 -38.61 5.60 -2.03
C ASP A 33 -38.26 6.92 -1.33
N LYS A 34 -38.72 7.16 -0.11
CA LYS A 34 -38.08 8.17 0.78
C LYS A 34 -37.69 7.57 2.12
N ILE A 35 -36.50 6.98 2.14
CA ILE A 35 -35.82 6.63 3.39
C ILE A 35 -35.25 7.93 3.97
N ASP A 36 -35.93 8.52 4.95
CA ASP A 36 -35.40 9.66 5.73
C ASP A 36 -34.31 9.15 6.70
N LEU A 37 -33.07 9.07 6.21
CA LEU A 37 -31.90 8.80 7.04
C LEU A 37 -31.54 10.07 7.83
N VAL A 38 -31.82 10.06 9.15
CA VAL A 38 -31.42 11.11 10.12
C VAL A 38 -29.93 11.43 10.04
N VAL A 39 -29.12 10.43 9.66
CA VAL A 39 -27.68 10.57 9.42
C VAL A 39 -27.39 10.18 7.97
N PRO A 40 -26.85 11.07 7.12
CA PRO A 40 -26.61 10.78 5.71
C PRO A 40 -25.36 9.91 5.53
N PHE A 41 -25.51 8.60 5.68
CA PHE A 41 -24.41 7.61 5.64
C PHE A 41 -23.58 7.69 4.34
N MET A 42 -24.23 7.80 3.19
CA MET A 42 -23.52 7.85 1.90
C MET A 42 -22.66 9.11 1.75
N THR A 43 -23.12 10.25 2.27
CA THR A 43 -22.36 11.49 2.27
C THR A 43 -21.18 11.44 3.24
N LEU A 44 -21.35 10.80 4.40
CA LEU A 44 -20.25 10.58 5.35
C LEU A 44 -19.15 9.73 4.72
N LEU A 45 -19.49 8.62 4.06
CA LEU A 45 -18.53 7.78 3.36
C LEU A 45 -17.80 8.55 2.26
N GLN A 46 -18.51 9.40 1.50
CA GLN A 46 -17.90 10.26 0.48
C GLN A 46 -16.90 11.25 1.10
N VAL A 47 -17.22 11.87 2.24
CA VAL A 47 -16.32 12.78 2.95
C VAL A 47 -15.11 12.03 3.51
N PHE A 48 -15.28 10.84 4.09
CA PHE A 48 -14.17 10.01 4.58
C PHE A 48 -13.19 9.66 3.47
N PHE A 49 -13.66 9.25 2.29
CA PHE A 49 -12.77 8.95 1.16
C PHE A 49 -11.95 10.17 0.70
N TYR A 50 -12.56 11.36 0.64
CA TYR A 50 -11.82 12.56 0.25
C TYR A 50 -10.84 13.04 1.31
N LEU A 51 -11.23 13.05 2.58
CA LEU A 51 -10.34 13.42 3.68
C LEU A 51 -9.20 12.40 3.84
N ALA A 52 -9.48 11.11 3.70
CA ALA A 52 -8.45 10.07 3.74
C ALA A 52 -7.43 10.24 2.62
N TRP A 53 -7.88 10.52 1.39
CA TRP A 53 -6.96 10.73 0.28
C TRP A 53 -6.07 11.97 0.48
N ILE A 54 -6.63 13.07 0.98
CA ILE A 54 -5.85 14.26 1.31
C ILE A 54 -4.87 13.99 2.46
N LYS A 55 -5.29 13.21 3.48
CA LYS A 55 -4.42 12.84 4.61
C LYS A 55 -3.22 11.99 4.19
N VAL A 56 -3.42 11.04 3.29
CA VAL A 56 -2.30 10.29 2.68
C VAL A 56 -1.37 11.25 1.93
N GLY A 57 -1.92 12.25 1.23
CA GLY A 57 -1.12 13.28 0.56
C GLY A 57 -0.33 14.16 1.52
N GLU A 58 -0.88 14.48 2.70
CA GLU A 58 -0.22 15.26 3.75
C GLU A 58 1.02 14.52 4.29
N GLU A 59 0.87 13.23 4.60
CA GLU A 59 1.99 12.39 5.05
C GLU A 59 3.07 12.22 3.97
N MET A 60 2.69 12.13 2.69
CA MET A 60 3.65 11.98 1.58
C MET A 60 4.32 13.30 1.15
N LEU A 61 3.84 14.46 1.62
CA LEU A 61 4.35 15.75 1.17
C LEU A 61 5.74 16.06 1.72
N ASN A 62 6.00 15.68 2.98
CA ASN A 62 7.30 15.80 3.62
C ASN A 62 7.68 14.50 4.34
N PRO A 63 8.16 13.49 3.60
CA PRO A 63 8.51 12.18 4.17
C PRO A 63 9.82 12.19 4.98
N LEU A 64 10.43 13.38 5.14
CA LEU A 64 11.66 13.60 5.92
C LEU A 64 11.37 14.23 7.29
N GLY A 65 10.10 14.24 7.71
CA GLY A 65 9.71 14.68 9.04
C GLY A 65 10.13 13.70 10.13
N GLY A 66 9.57 13.89 11.33
CA GLY A 66 9.74 13.01 12.48
C GLY A 66 8.45 12.26 12.84
N GLY A 67 7.50 12.16 11.92
CA GLY A 67 6.29 11.38 12.05
C GLY A 67 6.56 9.88 11.96
N GLU A 68 5.59 9.08 12.39
CA GLU A 68 5.71 7.62 12.43
C GLU A 68 5.73 6.96 11.03
N SER A 69 5.20 7.63 10.02
CA SER A 69 5.22 7.18 8.61
C SER A 69 6.38 7.77 7.80
N ASP A 70 7.21 8.63 8.40
CA ASP A 70 8.38 9.24 7.77
C ASP A 70 9.57 8.28 7.70
N PHE A 71 10.54 8.58 6.84
CA PHE A 71 11.78 7.81 6.79
C PHE A 71 12.63 8.02 8.06
N GLU A 72 13.17 6.94 8.61
CA GLU A 72 14.13 6.98 9.72
C GLU A 72 15.52 7.44 9.24
N ILE A 73 15.65 8.72 8.90
CA ILE A 73 16.88 9.28 8.33
C ILE A 73 18.05 9.17 9.32
N ASN A 74 17.80 9.36 10.61
CA ASN A 74 18.84 9.23 11.65
C ASN A 74 19.48 7.84 11.63
N TYR A 75 18.65 6.79 11.52
CA TYR A 75 19.14 5.42 11.39
C TYR A 75 19.96 5.21 10.12
N ILE A 76 19.48 5.73 8.99
CA ILE A 76 20.17 5.60 7.70
C ILE A 76 21.53 6.32 7.74
N ILE A 77 21.60 7.52 8.32
CA ILE A 77 22.83 8.29 8.47
C ILE A 77 23.81 7.53 9.35
N ASP A 78 23.40 7.07 10.52
CA ASP A 78 24.28 6.36 11.47
C ASP A 78 24.82 5.07 10.85
N ARG A 79 23.96 4.31 10.15
CA ARG A 79 24.36 3.08 9.46
C ARG A 79 25.37 3.35 8.35
N ASN A 80 25.11 4.36 7.53
CA ASN A 80 25.99 4.70 6.41
C ASN A 80 27.34 5.25 6.90
N LEU A 81 27.34 6.09 7.94
CA LEU A 81 28.57 6.60 8.52
C LEU A 81 29.40 5.48 9.15
N SER A 82 28.77 4.60 9.92
CA SER A 82 29.43 3.43 10.51
C SER A 82 30.02 2.51 9.44
N PHE A 83 29.25 2.19 8.39
CA PHE A 83 29.73 1.35 7.30
C PHE A 83 30.87 2.01 6.51
N ALA A 84 30.77 3.32 6.24
CA ALA A 84 31.82 4.06 5.55
C ALA A 84 33.14 4.07 6.35
N MET A 85 33.07 4.31 7.67
CA MET A 85 34.24 4.24 8.55
C MET A 85 34.84 2.84 8.59
N LEU A 86 33.99 1.80 8.72
CA LEU A 86 34.43 0.41 8.72
C LEU A 86 35.11 0.03 7.40
N MET A 87 34.56 0.49 6.26
CA MET A 87 35.14 0.26 4.94
C MET A 87 36.50 0.94 4.77
N ALA A 88 36.60 2.20 5.21
CA ALA A 88 37.82 2.98 5.10
C ALA A 88 38.95 2.48 6.02
N ASP A 89 38.63 1.90 7.18
CA ASP A 89 39.63 1.44 8.15
C ASP A 89 39.86 -0.08 8.06
N SER A 90 38.80 -0.87 8.29
CA SER A 90 38.92 -2.31 8.41
C SER A 90 39.02 -3.04 7.07
N PHE A 91 38.48 -2.50 5.98
CA PHE A 91 38.46 -3.18 4.67
C PHE A 91 39.36 -2.53 3.61
N ALA A 92 40.00 -1.40 3.92
CA ALA A 92 40.89 -0.72 2.97
C ALA A 92 42.06 -1.64 2.56
N GLY A 93 42.15 -1.93 1.26
CA GLY A 93 43.19 -2.77 0.67
C GLY A 93 43.14 -4.25 1.06
N LYS A 94 42.09 -4.71 1.76
CA LYS A 94 41.91 -6.11 2.14
C LYS A 94 41.00 -6.80 1.13
N PHE A 95 41.53 -7.81 0.47
CA PHE A 95 40.78 -8.66 -0.45
C PHE A 95 40.74 -10.09 0.09
N PRO A 96 39.62 -10.81 -0.07
CA PRO A 96 39.61 -12.24 0.22
C PRO A 96 40.59 -12.96 -0.71
N LYS A 97 41.07 -14.13 -0.28
CA LYS A 97 41.95 -14.96 -1.12
C LYS A 97 41.21 -15.32 -2.41
N GLN A 98 41.81 -14.97 -3.55
CA GLN A 98 41.26 -15.30 -4.85
C GLN A 98 41.41 -16.81 -5.08
N LEU A 99 40.29 -17.50 -5.11
CA LEU A 99 40.17 -18.92 -5.44
C LEU A 99 39.33 -19.03 -6.71
N PRO A 100 39.61 -19.98 -7.61
CA PRO A 100 38.70 -20.27 -8.70
C PRO A 100 37.34 -20.63 -8.11
N ASP A 101 36.28 -19.96 -8.58
CA ASP A 101 34.94 -20.22 -8.10
C ASP A 101 34.49 -21.62 -8.53
N THR A 102 33.65 -22.23 -7.69
CA THR A 102 33.11 -23.57 -7.90
C THR A 102 32.29 -23.70 -9.19
N LEU A 103 31.89 -22.58 -9.82
CA LEU A 103 31.07 -22.59 -11.04
C LEU A 103 31.91 -22.76 -12.31
N LEU A 104 33.19 -22.40 -12.31
CA LEU A 104 34.10 -22.53 -13.46
C LEU A 104 34.21 -23.98 -14.01
N PRO A 105 34.31 -25.03 -13.19
CA PRO A 105 34.33 -26.42 -13.69
C PRO A 105 32.93 -27.08 -13.79
N LEU A 106 31.83 -26.39 -13.48
CA LEU A 106 30.51 -26.99 -13.30
C LEU A 106 29.38 -26.25 -14.02
N HIS A 107 29.60 -25.83 -15.27
CA HIS A 107 28.52 -25.29 -16.14
C HIS A 107 27.29 -26.23 -16.22
N SER A 108 27.47 -27.54 -15.99
CA SER A 108 26.39 -28.54 -16.09
C SER A 108 25.77 -29.00 -14.75
N LYS A 109 26.43 -28.85 -13.60
CA LYS A 109 25.97 -29.46 -12.32
C LYS A 109 25.80 -28.49 -11.15
N ALA A 110 26.32 -27.26 -11.25
CA ALA A 110 26.18 -26.28 -10.16
C ALA A 110 24.80 -25.59 -10.14
N VAL A 111 24.11 -25.50 -11.28
CA VAL A 111 22.75 -24.93 -11.37
C VAL A 111 21.74 -25.76 -10.57
N GLU A 112 22.00 -27.06 -10.39
CA GLU A 112 21.10 -27.96 -9.67
C GLU A 112 21.07 -27.67 -8.16
N ASN A 113 22.19 -27.23 -7.57
CA ASN A 113 22.26 -26.84 -6.16
C ASN A 113 21.61 -25.48 -5.86
N ILE A 114 21.37 -24.63 -6.87
CA ILE A 114 20.71 -23.33 -6.70
C ILE A 114 19.20 -23.51 -6.45
N TYR A 115 18.62 -24.65 -6.83
CA TYR A 115 17.18 -24.90 -6.80
C TYR A 115 16.76 -26.13 -5.98
N ALA A 116 17.66 -26.68 -5.15
CA ALA A 116 17.55 -28.03 -4.57
C ALA A 116 16.46 -28.26 -3.49
N GLY A 117 15.56 -27.31 -3.23
CA GLY A 117 14.54 -27.46 -2.19
C GLY A 117 13.10 -27.41 -2.69
N SER A 118 12.68 -26.26 -3.23
CA SER A 118 11.28 -25.96 -3.52
C SER A 118 10.90 -26.02 -5.01
N VAL A 119 11.88 -25.86 -5.92
CA VAL A 119 11.63 -25.75 -7.37
C VAL A 119 11.71 -27.11 -8.09
N SER A 120 12.39 -28.10 -7.51
CA SER A 120 12.40 -29.48 -8.05
C SER A 120 11.00 -30.12 -8.04
N MET A 121 10.25 -29.94 -6.95
CA MET A 121 8.88 -30.43 -6.79
C MET A 121 7.91 -29.88 -7.86
N ILE A 122 8.12 -28.65 -8.33
CA ILE A 122 7.28 -28.02 -9.35
C ILE A 122 7.49 -28.71 -10.72
N ARG A 123 8.75 -28.99 -11.07
CA ARG A 123 9.11 -29.65 -12.34
C ARG A 123 8.58 -31.08 -12.41
N ASP A 124 8.63 -31.81 -11.30
CA ASP A 124 8.14 -33.18 -11.23
C ASP A 124 6.61 -33.28 -11.28
N CYS A 125 5.90 -32.23 -10.87
CA CYS A 125 4.45 -32.12 -11.02
C CYS A 125 4.06 -31.81 -12.47
N GLU A 126 4.78 -30.89 -13.11
CA GLU A 126 4.53 -30.46 -14.49
C GLU A 126 4.83 -31.58 -15.51
N ILE A 127 5.93 -32.32 -15.33
CA ILE A 127 6.26 -33.48 -16.18
C ILE A 127 5.25 -34.63 -15.99
N ARG A 128 4.76 -34.87 -14.77
CA ARG A 128 3.70 -35.87 -14.52
C ARG A 128 2.37 -35.49 -15.15
N THR A 129 2.02 -34.21 -15.11
CA THR A 129 0.79 -33.70 -15.73
C THR A 129 0.85 -33.79 -17.25
N ALA A 130 2.00 -33.44 -17.85
CA ALA A 130 2.21 -33.55 -19.30
C ALA A 130 2.19 -35.00 -19.81
N ARG A 131 2.72 -35.97 -19.04
CA ARG A 131 2.66 -37.39 -19.38
C ARG A 131 1.29 -38.04 -19.16
N SER A 132 0.45 -37.47 -18.29
CA SER A 132 -0.90 -37.96 -18.07
C SER A 132 -1.94 -37.39 -19.05
N ALA A 133 -1.57 -36.34 -19.80
CA ALA A 133 -2.41 -35.67 -20.79
C ALA A 133 -2.15 -36.14 -22.24
N ALA A 134 -1.22 -37.09 -22.44
CA ALA A 134 -0.92 -37.75 -23.72
C ALA A 134 -1.30 -39.23 -23.63
#